data_AF-A0A2D9UF80-F1
#
_entry.id   AF-A0A2D9UF80-F1
#
_cell.length_a   1.000
_cell.length_b   1.000
_cell.length_c   1.000
_cell.angle_alpha   90.00
_cell.angle_beta   90.00
_cell.angle_gamma   90.00
#
_symmetry.space_group_name_H-M   'P 1'
#
loop_
_entity.id
_entity.type
_entity.pdbx_description
1 polymer ?
#
loop_
_entity_poly.entity_id
_entity_poly.type
_entity_poly.pdbx_seq_one_letter_code
_entity_poly.pdbx_strand_id
1 'polypeptide(L)'
;MFKRILLFFVLLCFFSCKETVFNSGLENRVTAVIDFSPELYDQKIDFTSDDQVENCGNSDVFYVDEIADGSIDNKIFKLTLDARDFFKSENNCNQYDWYTTTNEEVDHELQIIAFVEEIQENMYVAGSQYLYLDNYPTNAMLATYKLKKNADEYDNNGLGIDYYGFNAEMDIQDLDFATGTVSGTFSATLYRATAVSDPSNYMGVDGVDADLFNPGIADFIEDIELVDSIRIENGVFQRITLINNSSY
;
A
#
# COMPACT_ATOMS: atom_id res chain seq x y z
N MET A 1 34.18 16.94 26.91
CA MET A 1 34.00 15.97 25.80
C MET A 1 32.58 15.38 25.79
N PHE A 2 32.04 14.93 26.94
CA PHE A 2 30.68 14.39 27.07
C PHE A 2 29.52 15.25 26.55
N LYS A 3 29.58 16.58 26.72
CA LYS A 3 28.52 17.50 26.25
C LYS A 3 28.33 17.52 24.72
N ARG A 4 29.38 17.22 23.94
CA ARG A 4 29.31 17.20 22.47
C ARG A 4 28.72 15.88 21.94
N ILE A 5 28.96 14.77 22.65
CA ILE A 5 28.40 13.46 22.33
C ILE A 5 26.89 13.44 22.65
N LEU A 6 26.49 14.02 23.77
CA LEU A 6 25.07 14.15 24.12
C LEU A 6 24.29 14.99 23.09
N LEU A 7 24.87 16.09 22.60
CA LEU A 7 24.25 16.92 21.57
C LEU A 7 24.05 16.14 20.25
N PHE A 8 24.98 15.24 19.92
CA PHE A 8 24.92 14.40 18.72
C PHE A 8 23.81 13.33 18.84
N PHE A 9 23.65 12.71 20.02
CA PHE A 9 22.53 11.79 20.27
C PHE A 9 21.17 12.49 20.29
N VAL A 10 21.08 13.71 20.83
CA VAL A 10 19.85 14.50 20.78
C VAL A 10 19.51 14.88 19.33
N LEU A 11 20.51 15.23 18.50
CA LEU A 11 20.29 15.50 17.08
C LEU A 11 19.80 14.26 16.32
N LEU A 12 20.37 13.08 16.59
CA LEU A 12 19.93 11.82 15.98
C LEU A 12 18.46 11.48 16.29
N CYS A 13 17.97 11.82 17.49
CA CYS A 13 16.57 11.61 17.84
C CYS A 13 15.61 12.57 17.11
N PHE A 14 16.05 13.74 16.64
CA PHE A 14 15.21 14.68 15.88
C PHE A 14 15.11 14.34 14.38
N PHE A 15 15.97 13.48 13.84
CA PHE A 15 15.95 13.08 12.42
C PHE A 15 15.38 11.67 12.19
N SER A 16 14.92 10.97 13.24
CA SER A 16 14.52 9.56 13.14
C SER A 16 13.01 9.30 13.05
N CYS A 17 12.17 10.33 13.05
CA CYS A 17 10.75 10.19 12.74
C CYS A 17 10.41 11.27 11.72
N LYS A 18 10.20 10.90 10.45
CA LYS A 18 9.53 11.78 9.49
C LYS A 18 8.10 11.91 10.03
N GLU A 19 7.72 13.08 10.53
CA GLU A 19 6.33 13.33 10.92
C GLU A 19 5.43 13.08 9.70
N THR A 20 4.30 12.39 9.91
CA THR A 20 3.26 12.24 8.89
C THR A 20 2.71 13.63 8.57
N VAL A 21 3.15 14.23 7.46
CA VAL A 21 2.69 15.57 7.06
C VAL A 21 1.52 15.42 6.09
N PHE A 22 0.32 15.78 6.55
CA PHE A 22 -0.82 16.04 5.67
C PHE A 22 -0.54 17.33 4.89
N ASN A 23 0.04 17.21 3.69
CA ASN A 23 0.37 18.34 2.84
C ASN A 23 -0.86 18.82 2.06
N SER A 24 -1.08 20.13 2.01
CA SER A 24 -2.04 20.72 1.06
C SER A 24 -1.59 20.44 -0.38
N GLY A 25 -2.47 19.97 -1.24
CA GLY A 25 -2.17 19.60 -2.63
C GLY A 25 -2.04 18.09 -2.88
N LEU A 26 -2.09 17.26 -1.83
CA LEU A 26 -2.14 15.79 -1.91
C LEU A 26 -3.52 15.24 -1.51
N GLU A 27 -4.56 16.09 -1.45
CA GLU A 27 -5.91 15.62 -1.24
C GLU A 27 -6.35 14.68 -2.38
N ASN A 28 -7.10 13.64 -2.01
CA ASN A 28 -7.53 12.57 -2.91
C ASN A 28 -6.36 11.79 -3.53
N ARG A 29 -5.26 11.64 -2.80
CA ARG A 29 -4.13 10.77 -3.15
C ARG A 29 -3.70 9.88 -1.99
N VAL A 30 -3.13 8.74 -2.34
CA VAL A 30 -2.41 7.81 -1.48
C VAL A 30 -0.92 8.04 -1.69
N THR A 31 -0.21 8.27 -0.59
CA THR A 31 1.26 8.33 -0.59
C THR A 31 1.81 7.25 0.32
N ALA A 32 2.98 6.71 0.00
CA ALA A 32 3.70 5.78 0.84
C ALA A 32 5.18 5.77 0.49
N VAL A 33 5.98 5.09 1.30
CA VAL A 33 7.35 4.70 0.97
C VAL A 33 7.38 3.20 0.78
N ILE A 34 7.81 2.73 -0.38
CA ILE A 34 7.99 1.30 -0.67
C ILE A 34 9.47 0.98 -0.46
N ASP A 35 9.76 0.22 0.60
CA ASP A 35 11.08 -0.32 0.88
C ASP A 35 11.18 -1.71 0.25
N PHE A 36 11.87 -1.80 -0.88
CA PHE A 36 12.03 -3.03 -1.66
C PHE A 36 13.07 -3.99 -1.08
N SER A 37 13.91 -3.52 -0.16
CA SER A 37 14.85 -4.38 0.56
C SER A 37 14.94 -3.97 2.03
N PRO A 38 13.91 -4.32 2.83
CA PRO A 38 13.82 -3.92 4.24
C PRO A 38 14.98 -4.42 5.12
N GLU A 39 15.74 -5.39 4.63
CA GLU A 39 16.94 -5.94 5.26
C GLU A 39 18.20 -5.11 4.93
N LEU A 40 18.24 -4.46 3.77
CA LEU A 40 19.38 -3.67 3.28
C LEU A 40 19.22 -2.15 3.50
N TYR A 41 17.99 -1.67 3.72
CA TYR A 41 17.64 -0.28 4.05
C TYR A 41 18.04 0.80 3.02
N ASP A 42 18.46 0.44 1.82
CA ASP A 42 18.95 1.38 0.79
C ASP A 42 18.09 1.43 -0.49
N GLN A 43 17.01 0.66 -0.55
CA GLN A 43 16.17 0.49 -1.74
C GLN A 43 14.75 0.98 -1.51
N LYS A 44 14.62 2.27 -1.17
CA LYS A 44 13.33 2.93 -0.93
C LYS A 44 12.92 3.79 -2.10
N ILE A 45 11.64 3.73 -2.46
CA ILE A 45 11.03 4.66 -3.41
C ILE A 45 9.80 5.31 -2.77
N ASP A 46 9.52 6.53 -3.19
CA ASP A 46 8.24 7.17 -2.87
C ASP A 46 7.17 6.63 -3.83
N PHE A 47 6.02 6.25 -3.28
CA PHE A 47 4.80 5.94 -4.01
C PHE A 47 3.86 7.13 -3.84
N THR A 48 3.39 7.69 -4.95
CA THR A 48 2.35 8.72 -4.93
C THR A 48 1.36 8.37 -6.01
N SER A 49 0.12 8.12 -5.62
CA SER A 49 -0.89 7.72 -6.57
C SER A 49 -1.19 8.83 -7.57
N ASP A 50 -1.41 8.42 -8.82
CA ASP A 50 -1.74 9.29 -9.93
C ASP A 50 -2.55 8.55 -11.00
N ASP A 51 -3.31 9.32 -11.76
CA ASP A 51 -4.03 8.80 -12.92
C ASP A 51 -3.12 8.76 -14.16
N GLN A 52 -3.41 7.82 -15.06
CA GLN A 52 -2.78 7.78 -16.37
C GLN A 52 -3.05 9.10 -17.12
N VAL A 53 -2.04 9.61 -17.83
CA VAL A 53 -2.08 10.91 -18.55
C VAL A 53 -3.26 10.97 -19.52
N GLU A 54 -4.42 11.45 -19.08
CA GLU A 54 -5.57 11.82 -19.92
C GLU A 54 -6.78 12.26 -19.08
N ASN A 55 -6.91 11.80 -17.84
CA ASN A 55 -8.06 12.10 -17.00
C ASN A 55 -7.59 12.39 -15.57
N CYS A 56 -7.40 13.67 -15.25
CA CYS A 56 -7.07 14.14 -13.90
C CYS A 56 -8.31 14.12 -12.98
N GLY A 57 -9.02 12.99 -12.99
CA GLY A 57 -10.12 12.73 -12.08
C GLY A 57 -9.57 12.50 -10.67
N ASN A 58 -10.49 12.46 -9.70
CA ASN A 58 -10.17 11.92 -8.40
C ASN A 58 -9.74 10.44 -8.59
N SER A 59 -8.43 10.17 -8.60
CA SER A 59 -7.86 8.89 -9.04
C SER A 59 -8.15 7.75 -8.05
N ASP A 60 -8.05 8.07 -6.76
CA ASP A 60 -8.20 7.07 -5.71
C ASP A 60 -9.60 7.10 -5.13
N VAL A 61 -10.09 5.91 -4.83
CA VAL A 61 -11.42 5.70 -4.29
C VAL A 61 -11.34 4.69 -3.15
N PHE A 62 -12.09 4.99 -2.09
CA PHE A 62 -12.30 4.10 -0.98
C PHE A 62 -13.73 3.56 -1.03
N TYR A 63 -13.89 2.25 -1.20
CA TYR A 63 -15.17 1.58 -1.25
C TYR A 63 -15.54 1.02 0.12
N VAL A 64 -16.81 1.18 0.49
CA VAL A 64 -17.44 0.49 1.62
C VAL A 64 -18.59 -0.32 1.08
N ASP A 65 -18.40 -1.64 0.99
CA ASP A 65 -19.40 -2.59 0.54
C ASP A 65 -19.95 -3.39 1.73
N GLU A 66 -21.26 -3.62 1.76
CA GLU A 66 -21.88 -4.54 2.73
C GLU A 66 -21.94 -5.94 2.13
N ILE A 67 -21.38 -6.92 2.83
CA ILE A 67 -21.41 -8.34 2.48
C ILE A 67 -22.43 -9.04 3.37
N ALA A 68 -23.41 -9.67 2.73
CA ALA A 68 -24.31 -10.59 3.43
C ALA A 68 -23.60 -11.94 3.63
N ASP A 69 -23.39 -12.35 4.88
CA ASP A 69 -22.84 -13.68 5.23
C ASP A 69 -23.92 -14.79 5.25
N GLY A 70 -25.17 -14.44 4.88
CA GLY A 70 -26.32 -15.33 4.92
C GLY A 70 -27.04 -15.37 6.28
N SER A 71 -26.52 -14.68 7.30
CA SER A 71 -27.21 -14.37 8.55
C SER A 71 -27.94 -13.03 8.44
N ILE A 72 -29.09 -12.91 9.09
CA ILE A 72 -29.84 -11.64 9.17
C ILE A 72 -29.19 -10.70 10.20
N ASP A 73 -28.45 -11.26 11.15
CA ASP A 73 -27.95 -10.55 12.33
C ASP A 73 -26.46 -10.18 12.24
N ASN A 74 -25.73 -10.71 11.27
CA ASN A 74 -24.32 -10.38 11.05
C ASN A 74 -24.18 -9.52 9.80
N LYS A 75 -23.60 -8.34 9.97
CA LYS A 75 -23.18 -7.48 8.87
C LYS A 75 -21.67 -7.48 8.85
N ILE A 76 -21.10 -7.70 7.67
CA ILE A 76 -19.67 -7.54 7.47
C ILE A 76 -19.48 -6.53 6.35
N PHE A 77 -18.61 -5.56 6.57
CA PHE A 77 -18.26 -4.55 5.60
C PHE A 77 -16.90 -4.88 5.00
N LYS A 78 -16.82 -4.80 3.68
CA LYS A 78 -15.57 -4.83 2.93
C LYS A 78 -15.16 -3.41 2.62
N LEU A 79 -13.98 -3.06 3.10
CA LEU A 79 -13.30 -1.79 2.84
C LEU A 79 -12.26 -2.04 1.77
N THR A 80 -12.30 -1.29 0.67
CA THR A 80 -11.31 -1.42 -0.41
C THR A 80 -10.71 -0.05 -0.72
N LEU A 81 -9.40 0.08 -0.59
CA LEU A 81 -8.64 1.24 -1.08
C LEU A 81 -7.77 0.77 -2.25
N ASP A 82 -8.01 1.36 -3.42
CA ASP A 82 -7.22 1.10 -4.63
C ASP A 82 -6.45 2.37 -5.01
N ALA A 83 -5.15 2.23 -5.27
CA ALA A 83 -4.27 3.32 -5.65
C ALA A 83 -3.29 2.84 -6.72
N ARG A 84 -3.01 3.69 -7.71
CA ARG A 84 -2.07 3.39 -8.80
C ARG A 84 -1.08 4.51 -8.93
N ASP A 85 0.16 4.18 -9.25
CA ASP A 85 1.22 5.14 -9.51
C ASP A 85 1.84 4.75 -10.84
N PHE A 86 1.89 5.70 -11.76
CA PHE A 86 2.45 5.52 -13.11
C PHE A 86 3.79 6.27 -13.28
N PHE A 87 4.22 7.08 -12.31
CA PHE A 87 5.30 8.04 -12.47
C PHE A 87 6.21 8.10 -11.24
N LYS A 88 7.52 8.08 -11.48
CA LYS A 88 8.53 8.26 -10.43
C LYS A 88 8.51 9.64 -9.75
N SER A 89 7.84 10.63 -10.35
CA SER A 89 7.69 11.99 -9.81
C SER A 89 6.22 12.38 -9.80
N GLU A 90 5.79 13.08 -8.74
CA GLU A 90 4.43 13.60 -8.57
C GLU A 90 3.93 14.28 -9.86
N ASN A 91 3.03 13.63 -10.59
CA ASN A 91 2.35 14.26 -11.71
C ASN A 91 1.18 15.07 -11.16
N ASN A 92 1.48 16.22 -10.58
CA ASN A 92 0.45 17.14 -10.12
C ASN A 92 -0.27 17.68 -11.35
N CYS A 93 -1.37 17.05 -11.77
CA CYS A 93 -2.33 17.38 -12.83
C CYS A 93 -2.64 18.87 -13.11
N ASN A 94 -2.18 19.79 -12.25
CA ASN A 94 -2.23 21.24 -12.36
C ASN A 94 -0.91 21.89 -12.87
N GLN A 95 0.15 21.13 -13.11
CA GLN A 95 1.42 21.57 -13.69
C GLN A 95 1.49 21.17 -15.17
N TYR A 96 0.60 21.76 -15.96
CA TYR A 96 0.49 21.52 -17.42
C TYR A 96 1.65 22.06 -18.27
N ASP A 97 2.75 22.48 -17.64
CA ASP A 97 3.93 23.05 -18.29
C ASP A 97 5.15 22.11 -18.17
N TRP A 98 5.32 21.29 -19.22
CA TRP A 98 6.61 20.97 -19.85
C TRP A 98 7.66 20.09 -19.17
N TYR A 99 7.32 19.15 -18.29
CA TYR A 99 8.33 18.18 -17.86
C TYR A 99 7.79 16.75 -17.83
N THR A 100 7.92 16.04 -18.95
CA THR A 100 8.46 14.68 -18.87
C THR A 100 9.89 14.87 -18.38
N THR A 101 10.07 14.90 -17.05
CA THR A 101 11.42 14.77 -16.52
C THR A 101 11.95 13.42 -17.02
N THR A 102 13.23 13.34 -17.32
CA THR A 102 13.93 12.15 -17.83
C THR A 102 13.91 10.95 -16.85
N ASN A 103 12.99 10.96 -15.88
CA ASN A 103 12.86 10.02 -14.78
C ASN A 103 11.51 9.29 -14.92
N GLU A 104 11.54 8.32 -15.84
CA GLU A 104 10.86 7.01 -15.85
C GLU A 104 9.40 6.90 -15.37
N GLU A 105 8.59 6.28 -16.23
CA GLU A 105 7.34 5.63 -15.86
C GLU A 105 7.66 4.44 -14.95
N VAL A 106 6.89 4.29 -13.87
CA VAL A 106 6.89 3.07 -13.07
C VAL A 106 5.44 2.74 -12.81
N ASP A 107 4.99 1.53 -13.18
CA ASP A 107 3.57 1.15 -13.15
C ASP A 107 3.31 0.26 -11.92
N HIS A 108 2.92 0.91 -10.83
CA HIS A 108 2.62 0.32 -9.54
C HIS A 108 1.12 0.30 -9.28
N GLU A 109 0.65 -0.74 -8.60
CA GLU A 109 -0.71 -0.83 -8.09
C GLU A 109 -0.67 -1.30 -6.63
N LEU A 110 -1.32 -0.54 -5.76
CA LEU A 110 -1.50 -0.82 -4.35
C LEU A 110 -2.99 -1.02 -4.08
N GLN A 111 -3.33 -2.12 -3.43
CA GLN A 111 -4.70 -2.37 -2.98
C GLN A 111 -4.69 -2.84 -1.53
N ILE A 112 -5.57 -2.24 -0.73
CA ILE A 112 -5.83 -2.63 0.65
C ILE A 112 -7.28 -3.11 0.74
N ILE A 113 -7.49 -4.33 1.21
CA ILE A 113 -8.81 -4.89 1.46
C ILE A 113 -8.92 -5.25 2.94
N ALA A 114 -9.87 -4.65 3.64
CA ALA A 114 -10.15 -4.92 5.05
C ALA A 114 -11.60 -5.35 5.26
N PHE A 115 -11.84 -6.21 6.24
CA PHE A 115 -13.16 -6.67 6.65
C PHE A 115 -13.42 -6.28 8.09
N VAL A 116 -14.59 -5.69 8.34
CA VAL A 116 -15.01 -5.26 9.68
C VAL A 116 -16.48 -5.52 9.92
N GLU A 117 -16.83 -5.86 11.16
CA GLU A 117 -18.22 -6.07 11.58
C GLU A 117 -18.95 -4.76 11.91
N GLU A 118 -18.21 -3.68 12.19
CA GLU A 118 -18.76 -2.37 12.53
C GLU A 118 -17.96 -1.25 11.85
N ILE A 119 -18.66 -0.23 11.40
CA ILE A 119 -18.07 0.98 10.80
C ILE A 119 -18.16 2.13 11.79
N GLN A 120 -17.03 2.78 12.04
CA GLN A 120 -16.91 3.94 12.92
C GLN A 120 -16.17 5.07 12.19
N GLU A 121 -16.45 6.32 12.58
CA GLU A 121 -15.76 7.51 12.04
C GLU A 121 -14.23 7.42 12.26
N ASN A 122 -13.82 6.77 13.35
CA ASN A 122 -12.44 6.47 13.69
C ASN A 122 -12.32 4.98 13.97
N MET A 123 -11.42 4.28 13.28
CA MET A 123 -11.24 2.84 13.48
C MET A 123 -9.85 2.38 13.09
N TYR A 124 -9.39 1.37 13.82
CA TYR A 124 -8.13 0.69 13.54
C TYR A 124 -8.42 -0.75 13.08
N VAL A 125 -7.79 -1.14 11.98
CA VAL A 125 -7.87 -2.49 11.43
C VAL A 125 -6.47 -3.06 11.33
N ALA A 126 -6.27 -4.25 11.91
CA ALA A 126 -5.05 -5.02 11.76
C ALA A 126 -5.29 -6.24 10.88
N GLY A 127 -4.28 -6.60 10.11
CA GLY A 127 -4.24 -7.81 9.32
C GLY A 127 -4.11 -9.05 10.20
N SER A 128 -4.44 -10.19 9.61
CA SER A 128 -4.44 -11.47 10.30
C SER A 128 -4.00 -12.55 9.34
N GLN A 129 -3.13 -13.45 9.81
CA GLN A 129 -2.66 -14.61 9.06
C GLN A 129 -3.74 -15.67 8.81
N TYR A 130 -4.91 -15.53 9.44
CA TYR A 130 -6.00 -16.48 9.26
C TYR A 130 -6.72 -16.19 7.93
N LEU A 131 -6.50 -17.12 6.99
CA LEU A 131 -6.91 -17.12 5.59
C LEU A 131 -8.15 -16.28 5.26
N TYR A 132 -7.92 -15.32 4.37
CA TYR A 132 -8.96 -14.68 3.59
C TYR A 132 -9.45 -15.62 2.48
N LEU A 133 -10.76 -15.85 2.43
CA LEU A 133 -11.48 -16.21 1.22
C LEU A 133 -12.69 -15.28 1.16
N ASP A 134 -13.04 -14.74 0.00
CA ASP A 134 -14.24 -13.89 -0.20
C ASP A 134 -15.53 -14.53 0.39
N ASN A 135 -15.53 -15.86 0.57
CA ASN A 135 -16.63 -16.65 1.09
C ASN A 135 -16.65 -16.82 2.63
N TYR A 136 -15.59 -16.45 3.34
CA TYR A 136 -15.47 -16.53 4.80
C TYR A 136 -14.78 -15.27 5.35
N PRO A 137 -15.42 -14.11 5.25
CA PRO A 137 -14.84 -12.88 5.78
C PRO A 137 -14.61 -13.01 7.29
N THR A 138 -13.38 -12.71 7.71
CA THR A 138 -12.98 -12.57 9.11
C THR A 138 -12.57 -11.11 9.34
N ASN A 139 -12.50 -10.63 10.58
CA ASN A 139 -11.92 -9.30 10.87
C ASN A 139 -10.41 -9.32 10.56
N ALA A 140 -10.07 -9.18 9.28
CA ALA A 140 -8.73 -9.31 8.76
C ALA A 140 -8.53 -8.34 7.59
N MET A 141 -7.28 -8.08 7.27
CA MET A 141 -6.86 -7.19 6.19
C MET A 141 -5.80 -7.88 5.33
N LEU A 142 -5.91 -7.66 4.03
CA LEU A 142 -4.95 -8.04 3.02
C LEU A 142 -4.45 -6.76 2.35
N ALA A 143 -3.13 -6.65 2.27
CA ALA A 143 -2.48 -5.67 1.42
C ALA A 143 -1.84 -6.37 0.23
N THR A 144 -2.01 -5.79 -0.95
CA THR A 144 -1.39 -6.26 -2.19
C THR A 144 -0.65 -5.11 -2.86
N TYR A 145 0.49 -5.45 -3.44
CA TYR A 145 1.27 -4.52 -4.23
C TYR A 145 1.75 -5.21 -5.49
N LYS A 146 1.56 -4.57 -6.65
CA LYS A 146 1.98 -5.09 -7.94
C LYS A 146 2.88 -4.08 -8.64
N LEU A 147 4.11 -4.51 -8.94
CA LEU A 147 4.98 -3.84 -9.89
C LEU A 147 4.71 -4.43 -11.27
N LYS A 148 3.96 -3.72 -12.13
CA LYS A 148 3.66 -4.19 -13.48
C LYS A 148 4.85 -4.03 -14.42
N LYS A 149 5.56 -2.91 -14.30
CA LYS A 149 6.77 -2.59 -15.08
C LYS A 149 7.75 -1.83 -14.22
N ASN A 150 9.03 -2.15 -14.35
CA ASN A 150 10.08 -1.35 -13.75
C ASN A 150 10.43 -0.11 -14.62
N ALA A 151 11.41 0.65 -14.13
CA ALA A 151 11.96 1.83 -14.80
C ALA A 151 12.47 1.60 -16.24
N ASP A 152 12.93 0.38 -16.55
CA ASP A 152 13.47 0.00 -17.87
C ASP A 152 12.42 -0.71 -18.75
N GLU A 153 11.13 -0.57 -18.41
CA GLU A 153 9.97 -1.20 -19.08
C GLU A 153 9.92 -2.74 -19.00
N TYR A 154 10.73 -3.39 -18.17
CA TYR A 154 10.65 -4.83 -17.96
C TYR A 154 9.38 -5.21 -17.19
N ASP A 155 8.58 -6.10 -17.78
CA ASP A 155 7.26 -6.49 -17.30
C ASP A 155 7.17 -7.95 -16.82
N ASN A 156 8.32 -8.60 -16.62
CA ASN A 156 8.44 -10.00 -16.21
C ASN A 156 7.65 -10.95 -17.15
N ASN A 157 7.80 -10.77 -18.46
CA ASN A 157 7.05 -11.49 -19.51
C ASN A 157 5.54 -11.23 -19.44
N GLY A 158 5.15 -10.02 -19.08
CA GLY A 158 3.76 -9.57 -18.92
C GLY A 158 3.08 -9.99 -17.61
N LEU A 159 3.79 -10.64 -16.68
CA LEU A 159 3.24 -11.05 -15.39
C LEU A 159 3.29 -9.92 -14.35
N GLY A 160 4.29 -9.04 -14.44
CA GLY A 160 4.69 -8.17 -13.34
C GLY A 160 5.24 -8.94 -12.14
N ILE A 161 5.33 -8.28 -11.00
CA ILE A 161 5.71 -8.86 -9.71
C ILE A 161 4.65 -8.52 -8.69
N ASP A 162 4.00 -9.54 -8.14
CA ASP A 162 2.97 -9.39 -7.12
C ASP A 162 3.54 -9.70 -5.73
N TYR A 163 3.15 -8.88 -4.77
CA TYR A 163 3.47 -9.03 -3.36
C TYR A 163 2.17 -9.03 -2.55
N TYR A 164 2.08 -9.91 -1.56
CA TYR A 164 0.92 -10.05 -0.68
C TYR A 164 1.36 -10.11 0.77
N GLY A 165 0.56 -9.58 1.67
CA GLY A 165 0.89 -9.62 3.09
C GLY A 165 -0.33 -9.51 3.99
N PHE A 166 -0.28 -10.30 5.07
CA PHE A 166 -1.25 -10.28 6.16
C PHE A 166 -0.78 -9.43 7.35
N ASN A 167 0.51 -9.08 7.39
CA ASN A 167 1.03 -8.17 8.39
C ASN A 167 0.85 -6.74 7.88
N ALA A 168 -0.37 -6.22 8.05
CA ALA A 168 -0.74 -4.89 7.63
C ALA A 168 -1.55 -4.21 8.75
N GLU A 169 -1.45 -2.90 8.84
CA GLU A 169 -2.22 -2.08 9.79
C GLU A 169 -2.79 -0.87 9.07
N MET A 170 -4.04 -0.51 9.37
CA MET A 170 -4.73 0.67 8.84
C MET A 170 -5.43 1.41 9.98
N ASP A 171 -5.19 2.71 10.07
CA ASP A 171 -5.81 3.62 11.04
C ASP A 171 -6.62 4.67 10.27
N ILE A 172 -7.95 4.53 10.30
CA ILE A 172 -8.89 5.48 9.74
C ILE A 172 -9.14 6.57 10.77
N GLN A 173 -8.75 7.79 10.42
CA GLN A 173 -8.83 8.97 11.30
C GLN A 173 -10.04 9.85 11.02
N ASP A 174 -10.64 9.71 9.84
CA ASP A 174 -11.84 10.43 9.46
C ASP A 174 -12.57 9.63 8.39
N LEU A 175 -13.73 9.07 8.72
CA LEU A 175 -14.64 8.43 7.77
C LEU A 175 -15.98 9.15 7.81
N ASP A 176 -16.22 9.98 6.79
CA ASP A 176 -17.37 10.86 6.75
C ASP A 176 -18.26 10.56 5.53
N PHE A 177 -19.36 9.87 5.79
CA PHE A 177 -20.37 9.57 4.79
C PHE A 177 -21.17 10.79 4.32
N ALA A 178 -21.21 11.87 5.09
CA ALA A 178 -21.93 13.08 4.73
C ALA A 178 -21.14 13.94 3.74
N THR A 179 -19.82 14.03 3.92
CA THR A 179 -18.92 14.70 2.96
C THR A 179 -18.45 13.77 1.84
N GLY A 180 -18.57 12.45 2.01
CA GLY A 180 -18.14 11.47 1.04
C GLY A 180 -16.63 11.38 0.96
N THR A 181 -15.94 11.49 2.11
CA THR A 181 -14.48 11.42 2.18
C THR A 181 -13.97 10.51 3.27
N VAL A 182 -12.76 9.98 3.09
CA VAL A 182 -12.04 9.23 4.10
C VAL A 182 -10.57 9.66 4.19
N SER A 183 -10.01 9.67 5.40
CA SER A 183 -8.59 9.93 5.66
C SER A 183 -8.02 8.98 6.70
N GLY A 184 -6.73 8.69 6.60
CA GLY A 184 -6.05 7.82 7.54
C GLY A 184 -4.63 7.47 7.12
N THR A 185 -4.10 6.46 7.80
CA THR A 185 -2.75 5.93 7.56
C THR A 185 -2.77 4.43 7.44
N PHE A 186 -1.76 3.86 6.79
CA PHE A 186 -1.57 2.42 6.72
C PHE A 186 -0.09 2.04 6.61
N SER A 187 0.21 0.78 6.94
CA SER A 187 1.51 0.18 6.74
C SER A 187 1.37 -1.32 6.49
N ALA A 188 2.32 -1.93 5.80
CA ALA A 188 2.28 -3.36 5.54
C ALA A 188 3.67 -3.96 5.30
N THR A 189 3.83 -5.25 5.59
CA THR A 189 4.94 -6.08 5.10
C THR A 189 4.37 -7.13 4.17
N LEU A 190 4.87 -7.16 2.94
CA LEU A 190 4.39 -8.02 1.86
C LEU A 190 5.52 -8.94 1.37
N TYR A 191 5.16 -10.10 0.85
CA TYR A 191 6.09 -11.11 0.35
C TYR A 191 5.80 -11.43 -1.11
N ARG A 192 6.86 -11.65 -1.88
CA ARG A 192 6.78 -11.94 -3.32
C ARG A 192 5.99 -13.24 -3.56
N ALA A 193 5.01 -13.17 -4.46
CA ALA A 193 4.17 -14.30 -4.86
C ALA A 193 4.36 -14.70 -6.33
N THR A 194 5.03 -13.87 -7.12
CA THR A 194 5.26 -14.10 -8.56
C THR A 194 6.72 -14.40 -8.81
N ALA A 195 6.98 -15.49 -9.56
CA ALA A 195 8.33 -15.85 -9.98
C ALA A 195 8.89 -14.81 -10.95
N VAL A 196 10.19 -14.48 -10.82
CA VAL A 196 10.86 -13.50 -11.68
C VAL A 196 11.91 -14.18 -12.54
N SER A 197 11.83 -14.01 -13.86
CA SER A 197 12.75 -14.68 -14.79
C SER A 197 14.15 -14.06 -14.83
N ASP A 198 14.26 -12.76 -14.56
CA ASP A 198 15.52 -12.04 -14.49
C ASP A 198 15.51 -11.06 -13.30
N PRO A 199 15.82 -11.57 -12.08
CA PRO A 199 15.84 -10.80 -10.84
C PRO A 199 16.71 -9.55 -10.89
N SER A 200 17.79 -9.57 -11.68
CA SER A 200 18.73 -8.46 -11.77
C SER A 200 18.14 -7.18 -12.38
N ASN A 201 17.00 -7.30 -13.06
CA ASN A 201 16.25 -6.16 -13.59
C ASN A 201 15.40 -5.47 -12.52
N TYR A 202 15.19 -6.07 -11.35
CA TYR A 202 14.24 -5.56 -10.36
C TYR A 202 14.92 -5.21 -9.05
N MET A 203 14.58 -4.03 -8.52
CA MET A 203 15.05 -3.59 -7.21
C MET A 203 14.49 -4.51 -6.13
N GLY A 204 15.35 -4.94 -5.19
CA GLY A 204 14.96 -5.75 -4.04
C GLY A 204 14.65 -7.21 -4.36
N VAL A 205 14.90 -7.64 -5.60
CA VAL A 205 14.56 -8.99 -6.06
C VAL A 205 15.79 -9.87 -6.11
N ASP A 206 15.86 -10.89 -5.26
CA ASP A 206 16.90 -11.91 -5.25
C ASP A 206 16.56 -13.05 -6.24
N GLY A 207 17.62 -13.62 -6.81
CA GLY A 207 17.56 -14.68 -7.83
C GLY A 207 17.91 -16.08 -7.34
N VAL A 208 17.95 -16.28 -6.03
CA VAL A 208 17.97 -17.63 -5.45
C VAL A 208 16.65 -18.36 -5.73
N ASP A 209 16.70 -19.70 -5.79
CA ASP A 209 15.50 -20.55 -5.83
C ASP A 209 14.71 -20.31 -4.54
N ALA A 210 13.65 -19.54 -4.69
CA ALA A 210 12.99 -18.81 -3.62
C ALA A 210 11.57 -19.35 -3.44
N ASP A 211 11.18 -19.67 -2.20
CA ASP A 211 9.79 -20.05 -1.90
C ASP A 211 8.84 -18.85 -2.01
N LEU A 212 7.85 -18.94 -2.90
CA LEU A 212 6.95 -17.83 -3.20
C LEU A 212 5.72 -17.90 -2.30
N PHE A 213 5.32 -16.75 -1.78
CA PHE A 213 4.13 -16.68 -0.95
C PHE A 213 2.87 -16.99 -1.76
N ASN A 214 2.06 -17.94 -1.29
CA ASN A 214 0.80 -18.31 -1.95
C ASN A 214 -0.41 -17.98 -1.05
N PRO A 215 -1.16 -16.89 -1.34
CA PRO A 215 -2.30 -16.49 -0.52
C PRO A 215 -3.49 -17.47 -0.56
N GLY A 216 -3.55 -18.38 -1.54
CA GLY A 216 -4.69 -19.28 -1.76
C GLY A 216 -4.63 -20.59 -0.96
N ILE A 217 -3.46 -20.92 -0.41
CA ILE A 217 -3.27 -22.01 0.54
C ILE A 217 -2.88 -21.36 1.88
N ALA A 218 -3.21 -21.98 3.02
CA ALA A 218 -2.70 -21.52 4.33
C ALA A 218 -1.20 -21.78 4.39
N ASP A 219 -0.43 -21.14 3.51
CA ASP A 219 1.01 -21.29 3.42
C ASP A 219 1.57 -20.61 4.66
N PHE A 220 1.73 -21.40 5.70
CA PHE A 220 2.66 -21.05 6.74
C PHE A 220 4.00 -21.04 6.03
N ILE A 221 4.59 -19.86 5.96
CA ILE A 221 5.99 -19.70 5.58
C ILE A 221 6.79 -20.48 6.62
N GLU A 222 7.00 -21.78 6.38
CA GLU A 222 7.47 -22.75 7.37
C GLU A 222 8.99 -22.72 7.55
N ASP A 223 9.74 -21.97 6.74
CA ASP A 223 11.19 -21.93 6.84
C ASP A 223 11.80 -20.53 6.59
N ILE A 224 12.91 -20.29 7.28
CA ILE A 224 13.57 -19.00 7.56
C ILE A 224 14.29 -18.39 6.33
N GLU A 225 14.08 -18.91 5.13
CA GLU A 225 14.59 -18.33 3.88
C GLU A 225 13.47 -17.58 3.15
N LEU A 226 12.87 -16.62 3.87
CA LEU A 226 11.91 -15.68 3.30
C LEU A 226 12.55 -14.90 2.16
N VAL A 227 11.97 -15.12 0.98
CA VAL A 227 12.24 -14.42 -0.26
C VAL A 227 11.75 -12.99 -0.17
N ASP A 228 12.49 -12.08 -0.81
CA ASP A 228 12.16 -10.69 -1.14
C ASP A 228 10.85 -10.19 -0.51
N SER A 229 11.01 -9.54 0.64
CA SER A 229 9.92 -8.83 1.27
C SER A 229 9.97 -7.36 0.86
N ILE A 230 8.81 -6.73 0.81
CA ILE A 230 8.74 -5.28 0.74
C ILE A 230 8.00 -4.75 1.96
N ARG A 231 8.36 -3.54 2.40
CA ARG A 231 7.59 -2.81 3.41
C ARG A 231 6.96 -1.58 2.80
N ILE A 232 5.67 -1.41 3.06
CA ILE A 232 4.97 -0.17 2.82
C ILE A 232 5.01 0.62 4.13
N GLU A 233 5.77 1.69 4.13
CA GLU A 233 5.99 2.56 5.28
C GLU A 233 5.30 3.91 5.05
N ASN A 234 4.81 4.52 6.13
CA ASN A 234 4.22 5.86 6.12
C ASN A 234 3.12 6.02 5.05
N GLY A 235 2.27 5.01 4.89
CA GLY A 235 1.12 5.08 4.01
C GLY A 235 0.14 6.12 4.54
N VAL A 236 -0.24 7.09 3.71
CA VAL A 236 -1.20 8.16 4.03
C VAL A 236 -2.20 8.26 2.91
N PHE A 237 -3.48 8.26 3.27
CA PHE A 237 -4.57 8.58 2.36
C PHE A 237 -5.33 9.76 2.95
N GLN A 238 -5.42 10.86 2.21
CA GLN A 238 -5.97 12.12 2.72
C GLN A 238 -7.17 12.55 1.88
N ARG A 239 -8.34 12.60 2.50
CA ARG A 239 -9.59 13.05 1.88
C ARG A 239 -9.87 12.34 0.55
N ILE A 240 -9.66 11.03 0.53
CA ILE A 240 -10.00 10.15 -0.59
C ILE A 240 -11.51 10.12 -0.76
N THR A 241 -11.98 10.06 -2.01
CA THR A 241 -13.39 9.93 -2.33
C THR A 241 -13.94 8.62 -1.78
N LEU A 242 -15.00 8.70 -0.98
CA LEU A 242 -15.69 7.55 -0.38
C LEU A 242 -16.89 7.15 -1.24
N ILE A 243 -16.93 5.89 -1.68
CA ILE A 243 -18.11 5.29 -2.31
C ILE A 243 -18.74 4.31 -1.32
N ASN A 244 -19.93 4.67 -0.84
CA ASN A 244 -20.71 3.81 0.03
C ASN A 244 -21.73 3.01 -0.78
N ASN A 245 -21.49 1.71 -0.90
CA ASN A 245 -22.40 0.75 -1.53
C ASN A 245 -23.21 -0.06 -0.50
N SER A 246 -23.08 0.24 0.80
CA SER A 246 -23.92 -0.39 1.82
C SER A 246 -25.38 0.05 1.70
N SER A 247 -26.29 -0.90 1.84
CA SER A 247 -27.73 -0.65 1.79
C SER A 247 -28.22 -0.24 3.18
N TYR A 248 -28.47 1.06 3.37
CA TYR A 248 -29.14 1.57 4.58
C TYR A 248 -30.59 1.10 4.71
#